data_AF-A0A544XHE2-F1
#
_entry.id   AF-A0A544XHE2-F1
#
_cell.length_a   1.000
_cell.length_b   1.000
_cell.length_c   1.000
_cell.angle_alpha   90.00
_cell.angle_beta   90.00
_cell.angle_gamma   90.00
#
_symmetry.space_group_name_H-M   'P 1'
#
loop_
_entity.id
_entity.type
_entity.pdbx_description
1 polymer ?
#
loop_
_entity_poly.entity_id
_entity_poly.type
_entity_poly.pdbx_seq_one_letter_code
_entity_poly.pdbx_strand_id
1 'polypeptide(L)'
;MEVRPSWRGLAGIGTAVLICLPMQHTKDPLPPPSPPPTPDVRVEVKGEISLPPLLAGTFIATVKTWNTTAADERIGHERAAGLLLDAGVRRKSTGGCTDRRRPYCTSLEAIRYGTLMRTIDLRRDSGCPVTVTGGTETGHADGRYSHGNGYKVDLAHNRCLDAYITGVYRYWRTRADGAALYRAAPSDAGADIWADEPTHWDVLFR
;
A
#
# COMPACT_ATOMS: atom_id res chain seq x y z
N MET A 1 -20.45 38.38 41.00
CA MET A 1 -20.14 37.64 42.24
C MET A 1 -19.60 36.27 41.82
N GLU A 2 -18.32 36.13 41.45
CA GLU A 2 -17.09 36.14 42.30
C GLU A 2 -16.91 34.79 43.04
N VAL A 3 -15.75 34.12 43.11
CA VAL A 3 -14.37 34.34 42.58
C VAL A 3 -13.75 32.98 42.18
N ARG A 4 -12.76 32.96 41.26
CA ARG A 4 -11.78 31.84 41.16
C ARG A 4 -10.46 32.19 41.88
N PRO A 5 -9.97 31.39 42.86
CA PRO A 5 -8.54 31.38 43.18
C PRO A 5 -7.80 30.70 42.01
N SER A 6 -6.96 31.38 41.23
CA SER A 6 -5.66 31.99 41.56
C SER A 6 -4.49 30.99 41.54
N TRP A 7 -3.67 31.05 40.51
CA TRP A 7 -2.26 30.65 40.56
C TRP A 7 -1.41 31.89 40.32
N ARG A 8 -0.42 32.11 41.18
CA ARG A 8 0.52 33.25 41.07
C ARG A 8 1.66 32.88 40.12
N GLY A 9 2.07 33.81 39.27
CA GLY A 9 3.26 33.66 38.43
C GLY A 9 4.41 34.56 38.90
N LEU A 10 5.61 34.25 38.39
CA LEU A 10 6.75 35.15 38.24
C LEU A 10 7.25 34.94 36.80
N ALA A 11 7.14 35.89 35.88
CA ALA A 11 7.74 37.22 35.81
C ALA A 11 9.20 37.18 35.29
N GLY A 12 9.34 37.43 33.99
CA GLY A 12 10.58 37.76 33.29
C GLY A 12 10.28 38.88 32.29
N ILE A 13 11.21 39.83 32.13
CA ILE A 13 11.00 41.12 31.45
C ILE A 13 11.95 41.17 30.23
N GLY A 14 11.57 41.69 29.05
CA GLY A 14 10.30 42.26 28.57
C GLY A 14 10.53 43.04 27.26
N THR A 15 9.49 43.73 26.75
CA THR A 15 9.57 44.80 25.70
C THR A 15 9.98 44.36 24.28
N ALA A 16 9.32 44.72 23.16
CA ALA A 16 7.97 45.25 22.88
C ALA A 16 7.73 45.19 21.33
N VAL A 17 6.78 46.00 20.83
CA VAL A 17 6.42 46.29 19.42
C VAL A 17 5.38 45.34 18.80
N LEU A 18 4.18 45.89 18.60
CA LEU A 18 3.09 45.29 17.84
C LEU A 18 3.15 45.84 16.40
N ILE A 19 3.35 44.97 15.40
CA ILE A 19 3.22 45.35 13.98
C ILE A 19 2.02 44.62 13.40
N CYS A 20 1.03 45.38 12.93
CA CYS A 20 -0.03 44.81 12.10
C CYS A 20 0.50 44.61 10.68
N LEU A 21 0.64 43.35 10.27
CA LEU A 21 0.87 42.94 8.88
C LEU A 21 -0.41 42.27 8.33
N PRO A 22 -0.68 42.39 7.01
CA PRO A 22 -1.95 41.95 6.44
C PRO A 22 -2.12 40.43 6.48
N MET A 23 -3.38 39.98 6.44
CA MET A 23 -3.75 38.56 6.49
C MET A 23 -3.03 37.75 5.40
N GLN A 24 -2.08 36.90 5.83
CA GLN A 24 -1.52 35.86 4.99
C GLN A 24 -2.28 34.56 5.23
N HIS A 25 -2.62 33.88 4.14
CA HIS A 25 -3.37 32.63 4.16
C HIS A 25 -2.53 31.57 4.88
N THR A 26 -2.95 31.13 6.06
CA THR A 26 -2.25 30.11 6.85
C THR A 26 -2.34 28.77 6.15
N LYS A 27 -1.35 28.48 5.31
CA LYS A 27 -1.05 27.12 4.85
C LYS A 27 -0.81 26.28 6.09
N ASP A 28 -1.62 25.24 6.30
CA ASP A 28 -1.50 24.36 7.46
C ASP A 28 -0.06 23.85 7.60
N PRO A 29 0.47 23.71 8.84
CA PRO A 29 1.78 23.12 9.05
C PRO A 29 1.86 21.77 8.34
N LEU A 30 2.88 21.61 7.48
CA LEU A 30 3.12 20.33 6.82
C LEU A 30 3.20 19.24 7.90
N PRO A 31 2.54 18.08 7.72
CA PRO A 31 2.66 16.98 8.67
C PRO A 31 4.15 16.62 8.82
N PRO A 32 4.58 16.18 10.02
CA PRO A 32 5.98 15.85 10.24
C PRO A 32 6.46 14.84 9.19
N PRO A 33 7.69 14.96 8.69
CA PRO A 33 8.21 14.05 7.69
C PRO A 33 8.05 12.62 8.18
N SER A 34 7.50 11.75 7.33
CA SER A 34 7.37 10.33 7.67
C SER A 34 8.73 9.79 8.12
N PRO A 35 8.77 8.92 9.15
CA PRO A 35 10.02 8.30 9.55
C PRO A 35 10.69 7.65 8.34
N PRO A 36 12.04 7.68 8.23
CA PRO A 36 12.74 7.11 7.10
C PRO A 36 12.31 5.65 6.91
N PRO A 37 12.20 5.16 5.67
CA PRO A 37 11.82 3.77 5.44
C PRO A 37 12.77 2.86 6.21
N THR A 38 12.20 1.94 6.99
CA THR A 38 12.95 0.82 7.56
C THR A 38 13.74 0.16 6.43
N PRO A 39 15.07 0.00 6.55
CA PRO A 39 15.88 -0.51 5.44
C PRO A 39 15.37 -1.89 5.02
N ASP A 40 15.36 -2.16 3.72
CA ASP A 40 15.02 -3.48 3.19
C ASP A 40 15.82 -4.56 3.90
N VAL A 41 15.16 -5.65 4.28
CA VAL A 41 15.82 -6.76 4.95
C VAL A 41 16.62 -7.54 3.90
N ARG A 42 17.87 -7.14 3.70
CA ARG A 42 18.80 -7.87 2.84
C ARG A 42 19.19 -9.17 3.53
N VAL A 43 18.55 -10.27 3.13
CA VAL A 43 18.96 -11.62 3.52
C VAL A 43 19.93 -12.14 2.47
N GLU A 44 21.17 -12.43 2.87
CA GLU A 44 22.10 -13.22 2.07
C GLU A 44 21.72 -14.70 2.22
N VAL A 45 21.20 -15.30 1.15
CA VAL A 45 20.84 -16.72 1.14
C VAL A 45 21.90 -17.50 0.37
N LYS A 46 22.63 -18.36 1.08
CA LYS A 46 23.51 -19.37 0.46
C LYS A 46 22.68 -20.60 0.12
N GLY A 47 22.61 -20.94 -1.15
CA GLY A 47 21.94 -22.13 -1.65
C GLY A 47 22.90 -23.02 -2.43
N GLU A 48 22.77 -24.33 -2.26
CA GLU A 48 23.42 -25.33 -3.09
C GLU A 48 22.36 -25.94 -4.02
N ILE A 49 22.58 -25.87 -5.33
CA ILE A 49 21.69 -26.46 -6.33
C ILE A 49 22.38 -27.68 -6.91
N SER A 50 21.78 -28.86 -6.75
CA SER A 50 22.31 -30.11 -7.31
C SER A 50 22.07 -30.15 -8.82
N LEU A 51 22.99 -29.52 -9.55
CA LEU A 51 23.07 -29.55 -11.02
C LEU A 51 24.06 -30.63 -11.48
N PRO A 52 23.99 -31.09 -12.74
CA PRO A 52 25.04 -31.93 -13.33
C PRO A 52 26.43 -31.27 -13.17
N PRO A 53 27.51 -32.06 -13.05
CA PRO A 53 28.76 -31.65 -12.39
C PRO A 53 29.57 -30.51 -13.05
N LEU A 54 29.13 -29.99 -14.19
CA LEU A 54 29.71 -28.82 -14.86
C LEU A 54 29.12 -27.47 -14.36
N LEU A 55 28.12 -27.49 -13.48
CA LEU A 55 27.44 -26.30 -12.92
C LEU A 55 27.35 -26.31 -11.38
N ALA A 56 28.05 -27.23 -10.70
CA ALA A 56 28.11 -27.26 -9.25
C ALA A 56 28.96 -26.09 -8.72
N GLY A 57 28.32 -25.11 -8.08
CA GLY A 57 28.98 -23.94 -7.50
C GLY A 57 28.07 -23.15 -6.56
N THR A 58 28.68 -22.43 -5.60
CA THR A 58 27.94 -21.58 -4.67
C THR A 58 27.64 -20.23 -5.30
N PHE A 59 26.35 -19.89 -5.42
CA PHE A 59 25.90 -18.57 -5.88
C PHE A 59 25.36 -17.75 -4.70
N ILE A 60 25.63 -16.44 -4.70
CA ILE A 60 25.09 -15.51 -3.69
C ILE A 60 23.90 -14.76 -4.30
N ALA A 61 22.69 -15.11 -3.85
CA ALA A 61 21.47 -14.40 -4.22
C ALA A 61 21.18 -13.30 -3.18
N THR A 62 21.16 -12.03 -3.63
CA THR A 62 20.65 -10.92 -2.80
C THR A 62 19.14 -10.82 -2.96
N VAL A 63 18.38 -11.34 -2.01
CA VAL A 63 16.91 -11.25 -2.02
C VAL A 63 16.48 -9.96 -1.33
N LYS A 64 15.79 -9.06 -2.05
CA LYS A 64 15.27 -7.79 -1.49
C LYS A 64 13.93 -8.04 -0.79
N THR A 65 13.96 -8.68 0.38
CA THR A 65 12.75 -8.94 1.17
C THR A 65 12.34 -7.70 1.97
N TRP A 66 11.03 -7.53 2.13
CA TRP A 66 10.43 -6.53 3.01
C TRP A 66 10.11 -7.17 4.37
N ASN A 67 10.03 -6.36 5.42
CA ASN A 67 9.77 -6.87 6.76
C ASN A 67 8.32 -7.41 6.88
N THR A 68 8.16 -8.73 6.86
CA THR A 68 6.85 -9.38 6.99
C THR A 68 6.24 -9.21 8.39
N THR A 69 7.03 -8.91 9.44
CA THR A 69 6.46 -8.59 10.76
C THR A 69 5.74 -7.24 10.77
N ALA A 70 6.06 -6.35 9.83
CA ALA A 70 5.36 -5.10 9.58
C ALA A 70 4.16 -5.25 8.62
N ALA A 71 3.79 -6.46 8.16
CA ALA A 71 2.75 -6.64 7.14
C ALA A 71 1.39 -6.02 7.51
N ASP A 72 1.04 -6.00 8.80
CA ASP A 72 -0.18 -5.38 9.32
C ASP A 72 -0.03 -3.93 9.78
N GLU A 73 1.14 -3.29 9.63
CA GLU A 73 1.25 -1.84 9.78
C GLU A 73 0.32 -1.13 8.80
N ARG A 74 -0.36 -0.08 9.26
CA ARG A 74 -1.15 0.81 8.40
C ARG A 74 -0.36 2.09 8.12
N ILE A 75 -0.19 2.41 6.84
CA ILE A 75 0.66 3.52 6.39
C ILE A 75 -0.18 4.63 5.73
N GLY A 76 0.30 5.88 5.83
CA GLY A 76 -0.34 7.03 5.20
C GLY A 76 -0.10 7.12 3.69
N HIS A 77 -0.97 7.86 3.00
CA HIS A 77 -1.06 7.90 1.53
C HIS A 77 0.27 8.22 0.85
N GLU A 78 0.98 9.26 1.28
CA GLU A 78 2.21 9.72 0.61
C GLU A 78 3.35 8.69 0.71
N ARG A 79 3.51 8.02 1.87
CA ARG A 79 4.49 6.93 2.04
C ARG A 79 4.15 5.74 1.14
N ALA A 80 2.86 5.41 1.03
CA ALA A 80 2.40 4.35 0.14
C ALA A 80 2.61 4.69 -1.34
N ALA A 81 2.25 5.90 -1.77
CA ALA A 81 2.38 6.36 -3.14
C ALA A 81 3.85 6.45 -3.60
N GLY A 82 4.74 6.94 -2.74
CA GLY A 82 6.19 6.95 -3.01
C GLY A 82 6.75 5.55 -3.21
N LEU A 83 6.47 4.62 -2.30
CA LEU A 83 6.93 3.22 -2.39
C LEU A 83 6.42 2.51 -3.66
N LEU A 84 5.21 2.80 -4.13
CA LEU A 84 4.71 2.30 -5.42
C LEU A 84 5.48 2.92 -6.60
N LEU A 85 5.69 4.24 -6.58
CA LEU A 85 6.38 4.96 -7.66
C LEU A 85 7.84 4.50 -7.82
N ASP A 86 8.56 4.36 -6.70
CA ASP A 86 9.94 3.85 -6.64
C ASP A 86 10.05 2.40 -7.18
N ALA A 87 8.98 1.61 -7.04
CA ALA A 87 8.87 0.26 -7.60
C ALA A 87 8.39 0.22 -9.06
N GLY A 88 8.10 1.37 -9.69
CA GLY A 88 7.55 1.42 -11.04
C GLY A 88 6.10 0.94 -11.14
N VAL A 89 5.35 0.98 -10.03
CA VAL A 89 3.88 0.81 -9.99
C VAL A 89 3.23 2.17 -10.10
N ARG A 90 2.23 2.31 -10.99
CA ARG A 90 1.48 3.56 -11.17
C ARG A 90 0.24 3.60 -10.27
N ARG A 91 -0.27 4.80 -10.05
CA ARG A 91 -1.53 5.09 -9.33
C ARG A 91 -2.40 5.98 -10.20
N LYS A 92 -3.67 5.66 -10.41
CA LYS A 92 -4.60 6.45 -11.24
C LYS A 92 -5.96 6.57 -10.56
N SER A 93 -6.35 7.79 -10.19
CA SER A 93 -7.69 8.08 -9.67
C SER A 93 -8.59 8.72 -10.74
N THR A 94 -9.82 8.21 -10.87
CA THR A 94 -10.84 8.74 -11.78
C THR A 94 -11.20 10.19 -11.46
N GLY A 95 -11.37 10.53 -10.18
CA GLY A 95 -11.58 11.91 -9.71
C GLY A 95 -10.30 12.72 -9.44
N GLY A 96 -9.12 12.21 -9.83
CA GLY A 96 -7.84 12.94 -9.68
C GLY A 96 -7.40 13.20 -8.23
N CYS A 97 -7.86 12.41 -7.26
CA CYS A 97 -7.77 12.75 -5.83
C CYS A 97 -7.30 11.58 -4.94
N THR A 98 -7.19 11.85 -3.64
CA THR A 98 -6.60 10.96 -2.61
C THR A 98 -7.49 10.79 -1.37
N ASP A 99 -8.59 11.54 -1.27
CA ASP A 99 -9.50 11.53 -0.12
C ASP A 99 -10.28 10.21 -0.01
N ARG A 100 -9.93 9.42 1.01
CA ARG A 100 -10.52 8.12 1.32
C ARG A 100 -12.04 8.14 1.56
N ARG A 101 -12.63 9.32 1.83
CA ARG A 101 -14.08 9.46 2.06
C ARG A 101 -14.88 9.63 0.75
N ARG A 102 -14.25 9.53 -0.42
CA ARG A 102 -14.89 9.72 -1.74
C ARG A 102 -14.68 8.50 -2.64
N PRO A 103 -15.75 7.86 -3.15
CA PRO A 103 -15.65 6.62 -3.95
C PRO A 103 -15.04 6.79 -5.35
N TYR A 104 -14.78 8.03 -5.77
CA TYR A 104 -14.08 8.34 -7.04
C TYR A 104 -12.61 8.71 -6.84
N CYS A 105 -12.17 8.88 -5.60
CA CYS A 105 -10.76 8.98 -5.27
C CYS A 105 -10.20 7.58 -5.07
N THR A 106 -9.06 7.29 -5.69
CA THR A 106 -8.23 6.18 -5.20
C THR A 106 -7.53 6.67 -3.94
N SER A 107 -7.48 5.88 -2.87
CA SER A 107 -6.74 6.21 -1.66
C SER A 107 -5.87 5.05 -1.18
N LEU A 108 -4.69 5.37 -0.69
CA LEU A 108 -3.78 4.43 -0.04
C LEU A 108 -3.72 4.70 1.48
N GLU A 109 -4.63 5.54 2.00
CA GLU A 109 -4.62 5.98 3.39
C GLU A 109 -5.02 4.84 4.34
N ALA A 110 -4.14 4.52 5.28
CA ALA A 110 -4.20 3.33 6.14
C ALA A 110 -4.33 2.00 5.37
N ILE A 111 -3.67 1.88 4.22
CA ILE A 111 -3.45 0.57 3.56
C ILE A 111 -2.49 -0.29 4.40
N ARG A 112 -2.61 -1.62 4.35
CA ARG A 112 -1.59 -2.52 4.94
C ARG A 112 -0.27 -2.38 4.19
N TYR A 113 0.83 -2.29 4.93
CA TYR A 113 2.17 -2.36 4.34
C TYR A 113 2.37 -3.67 3.56
N GLY A 114 1.86 -4.82 4.06
CA GLY A 114 1.92 -6.09 3.35
C GLY A 114 1.13 -6.11 2.04
N THR A 115 -0.05 -5.46 1.99
CA THR A 115 -0.84 -5.32 0.75
C THR A 115 -0.10 -4.44 -0.26
N LEU A 116 0.55 -3.37 0.20
CA LEU A 116 1.39 -2.54 -0.68
C LEU A 116 2.60 -3.32 -1.23
N MET A 117 3.33 -4.02 -0.36
CA MET A 117 4.54 -4.73 -0.76
C MET A 117 4.23 -5.92 -1.67
N ARG A 118 3.12 -6.64 -1.47
CA ARG A 118 2.66 -7.68 -2.43
C ARG A 118 2.23 -7.11 -3.78
N THR A 119 1.75 -5.86 -3.84
CA THR A 119 1.52 -5.14 -5.12
C THR A 119 2.85 -4.86 -5.83
N ILE A 120 3.89 -4.55 -5.07
CA ILE A 120 5.25 -4.29 -5.57
C ILE A 120 5.94 -5.60 -6.02
N ASP A 121 5.72 -6.71 -5.32
CA ASP A 121 6.26 -8.02 -5.72
C ASP A 121 5.58 -8.53 -7.00
N LEU A 122 4.24 -8.42 -7.12
CA LEU A 122 3.53 -8.67 -8.39
C LEU A 122 4.16 -7.89 -9.57
N ARG A 123 4.52 -6.62 -9.37
CA ARG A 123 5.16 -5.79 -10.39
C ARG A 123 6.56 -6.30 -10.79
N ARG A 124 7.30 -6.91 -9.87
CA ARG A 124 8.61 -7.53 -10.11
C ARG A 124 8.44 -8.87 -10.82
N ASP A 125 7.65 -9.77 -10.24
CA ASP A 125 7.52 -11.17 -10.63
C ASP A 125 6.87 -11.33 -12.01
N SER A 126 5.89 -10.48 -12.34
CA SER A 126 5.26 -10.47 -13.66
C SER A 126 6.06 -9.73 -14.72
N GLY A 127 6.95 -8.82 -14.33
CA GLY A 127 7.57 -7.82 -15.23
C GLY A 127 6.58 -6.81 -15.85
N CYS A 128 5.27 -7.01 -15.70
CA CYS A 128 4.22 -6.25 -16.39
C CYS A 128 3.99 -4.85 -15.83
N PRO A 129 3.40 -3.92 -16.61
CA PRO A 129 2.86 -2.68 -16.07
C PRO A 129 1.77 -2.97 -15.03
N VAL A 130 1.89 -2.38 -13.84
CA VAL A 130 0.86 -2.43 -12.79
C VAL A 130 0.41 -1.00 -12.50
N THR A 131 -0.91 -0.77 -12.48
CA THR A 131 -1.52 0.51 -12.13
C THR A 131 -2.64 0.30 -11.12
N VAL A 132 -2.48 0.83 -9.91
CA VAL A 132 -3.51 0.84 -8.87
C VAL A 132 -4.58 1.87 -9.23
N THR A 133 -5.83 1.43 -9.39
CA THR A 133 -7.02 2.25 -9.67
C THR A 133 -7.93 2.41 -8.47
N GLY A 134 -7.83 1.54 -7.48
CA GLY A 134 -8.61 1.59 -6.25
C GLY A 134 -7.85 1.00 -5.05
N GLY A 135 -8.22 1.38 -3.83
CA GLY A 135 -7.42 1.09 -2.63
C GLY A 135 -8.22 1.00 -1.34
N THR A 136 -8.32 2.09 -0.58
CA THR A 136 -8.88 2.11 0.79
C THR A 136 -10.13 2.98 0.97
N GLU A 137 -10.60 3.59 -0.12
CA GLU A 137 -11.76 4.46 -0.19
C GLU A 137 -13.09 3.79 0.20
N THR A 138 -14.06 4.63 0.54
CA THR A 138 -15.45 4.21 0.76
C THR A 138 -16.13 3.80 -0.55
N GLY A 139 -17.16 2.95 -0.47
CA GLY A 139 -17.95 2.48 -1.62
C GLY A 139 -17.85 0.98 -1.89
N HIS A 140 -16.82 0.32 -1.37
CA HIS A 140 -16.66 -1.15 -1.45
C HIS A 140 -17.36 -1.86 -0.28
N ALA A 141 -17.55 -3.18 -0.41
CA ALA A 141 -18.17 -4.01 0.62
C ALA A 141 -17.36 -4.07 1.93
N ASP A 142 -18.08 -4.00 3.05
CA ASP A 142 -17.53 -4.11 4.41
C ASP A 142 -17.08 -5.53 4.78
N GLY A 143 -16.24 -5.62 5.80
CA GLY A 143 -15.74 -6.88 6.38
C GLY A 143 -14.25 -6.83 6.71
N ARG A 144 -13.73 -7.83 7.43
CA ARG A 144 -12.32 -7.90 7.85
C ARG A 144 -11.35 -7.74 6.67
N TYR A 145 -11.64 -8.41 5.57
CA TYR A 145 -10.82 -8.46 4.36
C TYR A 145 -11.39 -7.52 3.30
N SER A 146 -11.31 -6.21 3.52
CA SER A 146 -11.89 -5.17 2.65
C SER A 146 -10.87 -4.10 2.23
N HIS A 147 -11.27 -3.26 1.27
CA HIS A 147 -10.58 -2.04 0.85
C HIS A 147 -10.34 -1.11 2.04
N GLY A 148 -11.41 -0.74 2.75
CA GLY A 148 -11.32 0.10 3.95
C GLY A 148 -10.39 -0.45 5.03
N ASN A 149 -10.31 -1.77 5.21
CA ASN A 149 -9.37 -2.38 6.15
C ASN A 149 -7.94 -2.54 5.60
N GLY A 150 -7.68 -2.06 4.38
CA GLY A 150 -6.35 -2.03 3.76
C GLY A 150 -5.87 -3.38 3.24
N TYR A 151 -6.75 -4.38 3.10
CA TYR A 151 -6.41 -5.72 2.63
C TYR A 151 -6.48 -5.87 1.11
N LYS A 152 -7.21 -4.98 0.43
CA LYS A 152 -7.51 -5.08 -1.01
C LYS A 152 -6.95 -3.90 -1.80
N VAL A 153 -6.72 -4.10 -3.10
CA VAL A 153 -6.39 -3.07 -4.09
C VAL A 153 -7.02 -3.43 -5.44
N ASP A 154 -7.42 -2.42 -6.21
CA ASP A 154 -7.91 -2.61 -7.57
C ASP A 154 -6.81 -2.29 -8.56
N LEU A 155 -6.53 -3.21 -9.48
CA LEU A 155 -5.47 -3.08 -10.48
C LEU A 155 -6.08 -3.00 -11.89
N ALA A 156 -5.72 -1.97 -12.65
CA ALA A 156 -6.21 -1.81 -14.02
C ALA A 156 -5.75 -2.96 -14.93
N HIS A 157 -6.70 -3.56 -15.67
CA HIS A 157 -6.41 -4.56 -16.68
C HIS A 157 -5.36 -4.08 -17.68
N ASN A 158 -4.50 -5.01 -18.08
CA ASN A 158 -3.69 -4.90 -19.28
C ASN A 158 -3.20 -6.28 -19.68
N ARG A 159 -3.16 -6.54 -20.99
CA ARG A 159 -2.89 -7.87 -21.58
C ARG A 159 -1.68 -8.62 -20.99
N CYS A 160 -0.67 -7.91 -20.48
CA CYS A 160 0.47 -8.54 -19.79
C CYS A 160 0.03 -9.07 -18.41
N LEU A 161 -0.53 -8.22 -17.56
CA LEU A 161 -0.98 -8.57 -16.22
C LEU A 161 -2.11 -9.62 -16.25
N ASP A 162 -3.06 -9.47 -17.17
CA ASP A 162 -4.19 -10.39 -17.32
C ASP A 162 -3.69 -11.81 -17.70
N ALA A 163 -2.73 -11.90 -18.63
CA ALA A 163 -2.11 -13.17 -19.02
C ALA A 163 -1.19 -13.75 -17.92
N TYR A 164 -0.55 -12.91 -17.10
CA TYR A 164 0.23 -13.36 -15.96
C TYR A 164 -0.68 -13.99 -14.89
N ILE A 165 -1.72 -13.27 -14.44
CA ILE A 165 -2.62 -13.73 -13.38
C ILE A 165 -3.33 -15.03 -13.81
N THR A 166 -3.89 -15.07 -15.02
CA THR A 166 -4.59 -16.26 -15.54
C THR A 166 -3.67 -17.42 -15.94
N GLY A 167 -2.38 -17.17 -16.17
CA GLY A 167 -1.36 -18.20 -16.46
C GLY A 167 -0.70 -18.79 -15.21
N VAL A 168 -0.54 -18.01 -14.15
CA VAL A 168 0.11 -18.43 -12.90
C VAL A 168 -0.90 -18.98 -11.89
N TYR A 169 -2.09 -18.38 -11.80
CA TYR A 169 -3.10 -18.73 -10.79
C TYR A 169 -4.27 -19.51 -11.39
N ARG A 170 -4.81 -20.43 -10.61
CA ARG A 170 -5.85 -21.35 -11.07
C ARG A 170 -7.22 -20.75 -10.74
N TYR A 171 -8.13 -20.80 -11.70
CA TYR A 171 -9.55 -20.55 -11.46
C TYR A 171 -10.07 -21.44 -10.33
N TRP A 172 -10.82 -20.84 -9.41
CA TRP A 172 -11.34 -21.48 -8.20
C TRP A 172 -12.87 -21.57 -8.20
N ARG A 173 -13.56 -20.46 -8.48
CA ARG A 173 -15.01 -20.38 -8.68
C ARG A 173 -15.39 -19.00 -9.24
N THR A 174 -16.61 -18.85 -9.71
CA THR A 174 -17.27 -17.54 -9.87
C THR A 174 -17.77 -17.02 -8.51
N ARG A 175 -17.73 -15.70 -8.31
CA ARG A 175 -18.37 -14.97 -7.20
C ARG A 175 -19.84 -14.67 -7.56
N ALA A 176 -20.67 -14.32 -6.58
CA ALA A 176 -22.13 -14.22 -6.75
C ALA A 176 -22.59 -13.10 -7.72
N ASP A 177 -21.69 -12.17 -8.02
CA ASP A 177 -21.82 -11.05 -8.97
C ASP A 177 -21.25 -11.35 -10.37
N GLY A 178 -20.72 -12.57 -10.58
CA GLY A 178 -20.15 -13.01 -11.86
C GLY A 178 -18.63 -12.91 -11.96
N ALA A 179 -17.93 -12.28 -11.01
CA ALA A 179 -16.47 -12.15 -11.06
C ALA A 179 -15.77 -13.52 -10.96
N ALA A 180 -14.80 -13.80 -11.84
CA ALA A 180 -14.05 -15.05 -11.81
C ALA A 180 -12.91 -14.98 -10.78
N LEU A 181 -12.89 -15.90 -9.81
CA LEU A 181 -11.87 -15.91 -8.74
C LEU A 181 -10.74 -16.86 -9.09
N TYR A 182 -9.52 -16.34 -9.03
CA TYR A 182 -8.27 -17.07 -9.20
C TYR A 182 -7.52 -17.13 -7.86
N ARG A 183 -6.69 -18.17 -7.67
CA ARG A 183 -5.73 -18.26 -6.55
C ARG A 183 -4.60 -19.25 -6.80
N ALA A 184 -3.62 -19.26 -5.91
CA ALA A 184 -2.64 -20.34 -5.78
C ALA A 184 -3.32 -21.71 -5.50
N ALA A 185 -2.52 -22.79 -5.47
CA ALA A 185 -3.06 -24.15 -5.28
C ALA A 185 -3.85 -24.30 -3.96
N PRO A 186 -4.84 -25.21 -3.86
CA PRO A 186 -5.79 -25.23 -2.75
C PRO A 186 -5.24 -25.48 -1.34
N SER A 187 -3.96 -25.87 -1.20
CA SER A 187 -3.24 -26.00 0.07
C SER A 187 -3.17 -24.69 0.87
N ASP A 188 -3.19 -23.56 0.18
CA ASP A 188 -2.73 -22.29 0.73
C ASP A 188 -3.93 -21.51 1.30
N ALA A 189 -4.29 -21.77 2.56
CA ALA A 189 -5.43 -21.14 3.23
C ALA A 189 -5.32 -19.60 3.34
N GLY A 190 -4.10 -19.07 3.25
CA GLY A 190 -3.77 -17.63 3.23
C GLY A 190 -3.47 -17.05 1.85
N ALA A 191 -3.79 -17.74 0.75
CA ALA A 191 -3.47 -17.29 -0.61
C ALA A 191 -4.07 -15.91 -1.00
N ASP A 192 -3.47 -15.33 -2.05
CA ASP A 192 -4.15 -14.44 -3.01
C ASP A 192 -5.60 -14.92 -3.25
N ILE A 193 -6.52 -13.97 -3.28
CA ILE A 193 -7.80 -14.15 -3.98
C ILE A 193 -7.88 -12.97 -4.92
N TRP A 194 -7.63 -13.24 -6.19
CA TRP A 194 -7.59 -12.24 -7.24
C TRP A 194 -8.84 -12.45 -8.11
N ALA A 195 -9.67 -11.41 -8.23
CA ALA A 195 -10.99 -11.46 -8.84
C ALA A 195 -11.03 -10.65 -10.14
N ASP A 196 -11.47 -11.30 -11.21
CA ASP A 196 -11.66 -10.71 -12.54
C ASP A 196 -13.01 -9.99 -12.58
N GLU A 197 -13.02 -8.66 -12.39
CA GLU A 197 -14.21 -7.81 -12.55
C GLU A 197 -14.19 -7.09 -13.92
N PRO A 198 -15.32 -6.68 -14.51
CA PRO A 198 -15.37 -6.15 -15.89
C PRO A 198 -14.56 -4.87 -16.20
N THR A 199 -13.80 -4.32 -15.26
CA THR A 199 -13.00 -3.09 -15.41
C THR A 199 -11.64 -3.11 -14.69
N HIS A 200 -11.40 -4.04 -13.77
CA HIS A 200 -10.19 -4.13 -12.97
C HIS A 200 -10.05 -5.52 -12.33
N TRP A 201 -8.83 -5.88 -11.94
CA TRP A 201 -8.59 -6.96 -10.99
C TRP A 201 -8.85 -6.46 -9.57
N ASP A 202 -9.86 -7.01 -8.91
CA ASP A 202 -10.08 -6.84 -7.47
C ASP A 202 -9.20 -7.85 -6.72
N VAL A 203 -8.14 -7.37 -6.06
CA VAL A 203 -7.11 -8.23 -5.44
C VAL A 203 -7.17 -8.19 -3.92
N LEU A 204 -7.34 -9.36 -3.29
CA LEU A 204 -7.26 -9.54 -1.83
C LEU A 204 -5.91 -10.15 -1.40
N PHE A 205 -5.10 -9.35 -0.71
CA PHE A 205 -3.91 -9.78 0.00
C PHE A 205 -4.20 -10.03 1.48
N ARG A 206 -4.29 -11.31 1.85
CA ARG A 206 -4.35 -11.80 3.23
C ARG A 206 -2.99 -11.66 3.91
#